data_AF-A0A931Q1W8-F1
#
_entry.id   AF-A0A931Q1W8-F1
#
_cell.length_a   1.000
_cell.length_b   1.000
_cell.length_c   1.000
_cell.angle_alpha   90.00
_cell.angle_beta   90.00
_cell.angle_gamma   90.00
#
_symmetry.space_group_name_H-M   'P 1'
#
loop_
_entity.id
_entity.type
_entity.pdbx_description
1 polymer ?
#
loop_
_entity_poly.entity_id
_entity_poly.type
_entity_poly.pdbx_seq_one_letter_code
_entity_poly.pdbx_strand_id
1 'polypeptide(L)'
;TVSDRKRYQTVYAKVKGAVAAPTAGLHFSQGIIERIKNKGIRIEEITLHVGPGTFKPVKCNDVSQHRMEPEYFRITEDAARAVNNVKKRKGRVIAVGTTSAKALESAVDGSGILRPKEGYSDIFIYPPFRFKVIDAMLTNFHLPKSTLLMLVSAFAGRELILRAYNEAVKEGYRFYSYGDAMLII
;
A
#
# COMPACT_ATOMS: atom_id res chain seq x y z
N THR A 1 -9.38 6.51 21.96
CA THR A 1 -10.54 7.35 22.37
C THR A 1 -11.51 7.52 21.21
N VAL A 2 -12.73 8.03 21.43
CA VAL A 2 -13.67 8.34 20.32
C VAL A 2 -13.07 9.33 19.32
N SER A 3 -12.25 10.28 19.80
CA SER A 3 -11.49 11.23 18.97
C SER A 3 -10.48 10.53 18.06
N ASP A 4 -9.76 9.53 18.59
CA ASP A 4 -8.77 8.77 17.83
C ASP A 4 -9.40 7.93 16.70
N ARG A 5 -10.58 7.33 16.94
CA ARG A 5 -11.33 6.62 15.86
C ARG A 5 -11.71 7.52 14.68
N LYS A 6 -11.94 8.82 14.92
CA LYS A 6 -12.21 9.81 13.86
C LYS A 6 -10.93 10.26 13.15
N ARG A 7 -9.82 10.39 13.87
CA ARG A 7 -8.50 10.78 13.31
C ARG A 7 -7.81 9.64 12.57
N TYR A 8 -8.08 8.39 12.95
CA TYR A 8 -7.55 7.19 12.32
C TYR A 8 -8.41 6.76 11.13
N GLN A 9 -8.65 7.70 10.21
CA GLN A 9 -9.30 7.51 8.92
C GLN A 9 -8.71 8.52 7.93
N THR A 10 -8.56 8.13 6.66
CA THR A 10 -8.07 9.04 5.63
C THR A 10 -9.12 10.11 5.32
N VAL A 11 -8.68 11.28 4.87
CA VAL A 11 -9.60 12.39 4.49
C VAL A 11 -10.56 12.02 3.35
N TYR A 12 -10.28 10.91 2.64
CA TYR A 12 -11.08 10.35 1.55
C TYR A 12 -11.77 9.03 1.92
N ALA A 13 -11.87 8.68 3.22
CA ALA A 13 -12.59 7.50 3.66
C ALA A 13 -14.11 7.64 3.41
N LYS A 14 -14.67 6.82 2.52
CA LYS A 14 -16.09 6.86 2.11
C LYS A 14 -16.91 5.64 2.53
N VAL A 15 -16.28 4.48 2.68
CA VAL A 15 -16.96 3.21 2.98
C VAL A 15 -16.53 2.69 4.35
N LYS A 16 -17.50 2.35 5.20
CA LYS A 16 -17.24 1.69 6.49
C LYS A 16 -16.97 0.21 6.27
N GLY A 17 -15.91 -0.33 6.87
CA GLY A 17 -15.61 -1.77 6.81
C GLY A 17 -14.20 -2.16 7.24
N ALA A 18 -13.23 -1.24 7.18
CA ALA A 18 -11.87 -1.51 7.64
C ALA A 18 -11.76 -1.46 9.17
N VAL A 19 -11.08 -2.46 9.75
CA VAL A 19 -10.73 -2.49 11.19
C VAL A 19 -9.55 -1.55 11.47
N ALA A 20 -8.68 -1.33 10.48
CA ALA A 20 -7.58 -0.37 10.53
C ALA A 20 -7.58 0.55 9.30
N ALA A 21 -7.24 1.84 9.49
CA ALA A 21 -7.08 2.74 8.36
C ALA A 21 -5.81 2.40 7.55
N PRO A 22 -5.82 2.60 6.22
CA PRO A 22 -4.60 2.60 5.42
C PRO A 22 -3.75 3.81 5.80
N THR A 23 -2.83 3.61 6.75
CA THR A 23 -2.15 4.69 7.49
C THR A 23 -1.28 5.59 6.62
N ALA A 24 -0.75 5.08 5.50
CA ALA A 24 0.00 5.89 4.54
C ALA A 24 -0.86 7.03 3.95
N GLY A 25 -2.17 6.83 3.87
CA GLY A 25 -3.12 7.84 3.44
C GLY A 25 -3.35 8.97 4.45
N LEU A 26 -2.97 8.78 5.72
CA LEU A 26 -3.12 9.80 6.77
C LEU A 26 -2.17 11.00 6.57
N HIS A 27 -1.13 10.83 5.75
CA HIS A 27 -0.21 11.91 5.37
C HIS A 27 -0.81 12.90 4.37
N PHE A 28 -1.98 12.60 3.80
CA PHE A 28 -2.67 13.48 2.87
C PHE A 28 -3.67 14.38 3.59
N SER A 29 -3.39 15.68 3.58
CA SER A 29 -4.39 16.70 3.87
C SER A 29 -5.18 17.04 2.61
N GLN A 30 -6.36 17.65 2.79
CA GLN A 30 -7.18 18.15 1.68
C GLN A 30 -6.38 19.11 0.77
N GLY A 31 -5.58 20.00 1.36
CA GLY A 31 -4.72 20.92 0.59
C GLY A 31 -3.63 20.21 -0.22
N ILE A 32 -3.06 19.09 0.28
CA ILE A 32 -2.12 18.28 -0.51
C ILE A 32 -2.85 17.63 -1.69
N ILE A 33 -4.03 17.07 -1.47
CA ILE A 33 -4.85 16.44 -2.52
C ILE A 33 -5.20 17.46 -3.61
N GLU A 34 -5.61 18.66 -3.24
CA GLU A 34 -5.91 19.75 -4.19
C GLU A 34 -4.67 20.16 -4.98
N ARG A 35 -3.51 20.32 -4.34
CA ARG A 35 -2.26 20.61 -5.04
C ARG A 35 -1.86 19.52 -6.03
N ILE A 36 -2.10 18.25 -5.72
CA ILE A 36 -1.86 17.13 -6.63
C ILE A 36 -2.80 17.21 -7.85
N LYS A 37 -4.10 17.42 -7.61
CA LYS A 37 -5.09 17.59 -8.69
C LYS A 37 -4.78 18.80 -9.58
N ASN A 38 -4.39 19.93 -8.99
CA ASN A 38 -4.03 21.15 -9.73
C ASN A 38 -2.78 20.97 -10.59
N LYS A 39 -1.91 20.00 -10.28
CA LYS A 39 -0.78 19.59 -11.12
C LYS A 39 -1.18 18.63 -12.25
N GLY A 40 -2.47 18.35 -12.43
CA GLY A 40 -2.98 17.41 -13.43
C GLY A 40 -2.72 15.95 -13.08
N ILE A 41 -2.34 15.64 -11.84
CA ILE A 41 -2.12 14.27 -11.39
C ILE A 41 -3.47 13.68 -10.98
N ARG A 42 -3.82 12.55 -11.61
CA ARG A 42 -5.06 11.84 -11.36
C ARG A 42 -4.97 11.04 -10.06
N ILE A 43 -6.02 11.09 -9.25
CA ILE A 43 -6.17 10.32 -8.02
C ILE A 43 -7.33 9.35 -8.22
N GLU A 44 -7.03 8.07 -8.11
CA GLU A 44 -8.02 6.99 -8.17
C GLU A 44 -8.15 6.36 -6.79
N GLU A 45 -9.38 6.09 -6.38
CA GLU A 45 -9.68 5.48 -5.10
C GLU A 45 -10.09 4.01 -5.31
N ILE A 46 -9.61 3.14 -4.42
CA ILE A 46 -10.04 1.74 -4.32
C ILE A 46 -10.55 1.48 -2.91
N THR A 47 -11.46 0.53 -2.75
CA THR A 47 -11.99 0.17 -1.43
C THR A 47 -11.16 -0.93 -0.82
N LEU A 48 -10.82 -0.82 0.46
CA LEU A 48 -10.03 -1.79 1.22
C LEU A 48 -10.69 -1.99 2.59
N HIS A 49 -10.89 -3.23 3.01
CA HIS A 49 -11.20 -3.56 4.39
C HIS A 49 -10.01 -4.28 5.02
N VAL A 50 -9.15 -3.49 5.66
CA VAL A 50 -7.93 -3.98 6.32
C VAL A 50 -8.31 -4.66 7.63
N GLY A 51 -7.89 -5.92 7.77
CA GLY A 51 -8.03 -6.72 8.98
C GLY A 51 -6.85 -6.55 9.95
N PRO A 52 -6.96 -7.06 11.18
CA PRO A 52 -5.87 -7.02 12.16
C PRO A 52 -4.65 -7.86 11.75
N GLY A 53 -4.82 -8.87 10.88
CA GLY A 53 -3.75 -9.74 10.40
C GLY A 53 -2.62 -9.03 9.67
N THR A 54 -2.90 -7.88 9.05
CA THR A 54 -1.95 -7.12 8.23
C THR A 54 -0.73 -6.62 9.00
N PHE A 55 -0.89 -6.44 10.31
CA PHE A 55 0.18 -5.95 11.20
C PHE A 55 0.80 -7.07 12.06
N LYS A 56 0.35 -8.32 11.91
CA LYS A 56 0.88 -9.43 12.71
C LYS A 56 2.31 -9.76 12.28
N PRO A 57 3.24 -9.98 13.23
CA PRO A 57 4.59 -10.41 12.91
C PRO A 57 4.58 -11.82 12.31
N VAL A 58 5.53 -12.10 11.42
CA VAL A 58 5.75 -13.44 10.88
C VAL A 58 6.34 -14.32 11.99
N LYS A 59 5.66 -15.41 12.34
CA LYS A 59 6.08 -16.34 13.41
C LYS A 59 6.56 -17.70 12.90
N CYS A 60 6.64 -17.91 11.57
CA CYS A 60 7.10 -19.17 10.99
C CYS A 60 8.61 -19.15 10.70
N ASN A 61 9.24 -20.31 10.77
CA ASN A 61 10.67 -20.50 10.46
C ASN A 61 10.93 -20.45 8.96
N ASP A 62 9.98 -20.95 8.15
CA ASP A 62 9.98 -20.84 6.70
C ASP A 62 8.89 -19.85 6.26
N VAL A 63 9.31 -18.74 5.64
CA VAL A 63 8.42 -17.69 5.15
C VAL A 63 7.49 -18.19 4.05
N SER A 64 7.88 -19.21 3.28
CA SER A 64 7.06 -19.78 2.20
C SER A 64 5.77 -20.43 2.73
N GLN A 65 5.78 -20.84 4.01
CA GLN A 65 4.63 -21.44 4.70
C GLN A 65 3.72 -20.40 5.36
N HIS A 66 4.07 -19.10 5.30
CA HIS A 66 3.26 -18.05 5.89
C HIS A 66 1.96 -17.87 5.09
N ARG A 67 0.82 -17.95 5.78
CA ARG A 67 -0.48 -17.64 5.21
C ARG A 67 -0.95 -16.28 5.69
N MET A 68 -1.27 -15.40 4.75
CA MET A 68 -1.88 -14.10 5.06
C MET A 68 -3.34 -14.28 5.42
N GLU A 69 -3.84 -13.46 6.35
CA GLU A 69 -5.28 -13.31 6.53
C GLU A 69 -5.87 -12.60 5.29
N PRO A 70 -6.95 -13.13 4.68
CA PRO A 70 -7.54 -12.50 3.51
C PRO A 70 -8.08 -11.09 3.83
N GLU A 71 -7.74 -10.12 2.99
CA GLU A 71 -8.26 -8.76 3.07
C GLU A 71 -9.24 -8.50 1.93
N TYR A 72 -10.38 -7.89 2.24
CA TYR A 72 -11.33 -7.49 1.20
C TYR A 72 -10.83 -6.25 0.46
N PHE A 73 -11.00 -6.24 -0.86
CA PHE A 73 -10.79 -5.09 -1.69
C PHE A 73 -11.82 -5.01 -2.82
N ARG A 74 -12.00 -3.80 -3.35
CA ARG A 74 -12.79 -3.54 -4.55
C ARG A 74 -12.09 -2.51 -5.44
N ILE A 75 -11.88 -2.90 -6.68
CA ILE A 75 -11.38 -2.05 -7.77
C ILE A 75 -12.50 -1.93 -8.79
N THR A 76 -12.97 -0.71 -9.01
CA THR A 76 -14.03 -0.41 -9.97
C THR A 76 -13.50 -0.48 -11.41
N GLU A 77 -14.42 -0.58 -12.38
CA GLU A 77 -14.05 -0.53 -13.80
C GLU A 77 -13.34 0.79 -14.16
N ASP A 78 -13.80 1.91 -13.62
CA ASP A 78 -13.19 3.22 -13.88
C ASP A 78 -11.77 3.34 -13.31
N ALA A 79 -11.54 2.84 -12.08
CA ALA A 79 -10.20 2.83 -11.49
C ALA A 79 -9.26 1.93 -12.31
N ALA A 80 -9.70 0.73 -12.70
CA ALA A 80 -8.91 -0.17 -13.54
C ALA A 80 -8.61 0.46 -14.91
N ARG A 81 -9.61 1.06 -15.56
CA ARG A 81 -9.47 1.76 -16.84
C ARG A 81 -8.47 2.91 -16.75
N ALA A 82 -8.57 3.73 -15.70
CA ALA A 82 -7.67 4.86 -15.46
C ALA A 82 -6.21 4.40 -15.31
N VAL A 83 -5.97 3.41 -14.46
CA VAL A 83 -4.63 2.82 -14.25
C VAL A 83 -4.07 2.26 -15.55
N ASN A 84 -4.83 1.43 -16.26
CA ASN A 84 -4.38 0.83 -17.53
C ASN A 84 -4.09 1.89 -18.60
N ASN A 85 -4.88 2.98 -18.66
CA ASN A 85 -4.63 4.09 -19.59
C ASN A 85 -3.33 4.84 -19.25
N VAL A 86 -3.02 5.02 -17.97
CA VAL A 86 -1.73 5.60 -17.52
C VAL A 86 -0.57 4.69 -17.95
N LYS A 87 -0.67 3.37 -17.72
CA LYS A 87 0.37 2.41 -18.13
C LYS A 87 0.56 2.37 -19.65
N LYS A 88 -0.53 2.39 -20.44
CA LYS A 88 -0.46 2.46 -21.91
C LYS A 88 0.29 3.69 -22.42
N ARG A 89 0.19 4.81 -21.71
CA ARG A 89 0.90 6.07 -22.01
C ARG A 89 2.31 6.13 -21.37
N LYS A 90 2.80 5.02 -20.80
CA LYS A 90 4.08 4.94 -20.06
C LYS A 90 4.15 5.92 -18.87
N GLY A 91 3.01 6.30 -18.32
CA GLY A 91 2.94 7.06 -17.08
C GLY A 91 3.17 6.17 -15.86
N ARG A 92 3.35 6.80 -14.69
CA ARG A 92 3.61 6.11 -13.42
C ARG A 92 2.34 5.91 -12.61
N VAL A 93 2.19 4.74 -12.02
CA VAL A 93 1.16 4.42 -11.02
C VAL A 93 1.81 4.37 -9.65
N ILE A 94 1.36 5.26 -8.76
CA ILE A 94 1.89 5.38 -7.40
C ILE A 94 0.88 4.77 -6.43
N ALA A 95 1.25 3.67 -5.77
CA ALA A 95 0.43 3.10 -4.72
C ALA A 95 0.61 3.88 -3.41
N VAL A 96 -0.50 4.29 -2.81
CA VAL A 96 -0.51 4.87 -1.46
C VAL A 96 -0.88 3.78 -0.48
N GLY A 97 0.12 3.24 0.21
CA GLY A 97 0.02 2.15 1.17
C GLY A 97 0.26 0.77 0.57
N THR A 98 0.81 -0.12 1.39
CA THR A 98 1.10 -1.52 1.02
C THR A 98 -0.16 -2.35 0.76
N THR A 99 -1.26 -2.08 1.45
CA THR A 99 -2.55 -2.74 1.17
C THR A 99 -3.06 -2.40 -0.23
N SER A 100 -2.92 -1.13 -0.65
CA SER A 100 -3.28 -0.71 -2.01
C SER A 100 -2.43 -1.42 -3.05
N ALA A 101 -1.12 -1.56 -2.80
CA ALA A 101 -0.21 -2.33 -3.64
C ALA A 101 -0.65 -3.80 -3.77
N LYS A 102 -0.96 -4.47 -2.66
CA LYS A 102 -1.46 -5.85 -2.67
C LYS A 102 -2.76 -5.99 -3.47
N ALA A 103 -3.72 -5.09 -3.27
CA ALA A 103 -4.99 -5.12 -3.98
C ALA A 103 -4.81 -4.97 -5.50
N LEU A 104 -3.97 -4.01 -5.93
CA LEU A 104 -3.65 -3.82 -7.34
C LEU A 104 -3.00 -5.08 -7.92
N GLU A 105 -1.92 -5.59 -7.31
CA GLU A 105 -1.20 -6.78 -7.82
C GLU A 105 -2.06 -8.06 -7.78
N SER A 106 -3.05 -8.15 -6.88
CA SER A 106 -4.02 -9.27 -6.80
C SER A 106 -5.08 -9.27 -7.90
N ALA A 107 -5.23 -8.15 -8.60
CA ALA A 107 -6.23 -7.95 -9.64
C ALA A 107 -5.60 -7.84 -11.05
N VAL A 108 -4.30 -8.09 -11.17
CA VAL A 108 -3.60 -8.13 -12.45
C VAL A 108 -3.67 -9.51 -13.06
N ASP A 109 -4.04 -9.57 -14.33
CA ASP A 109 -4.08 -10.84 -15.07
C ASP A 109 -2.69 -11.29 -15.58
N GLY A 110 -2.67 -12.42 -16.28
CA GLY A 110 -1.44 -12.97 -16.88
C GLY A 110 -0.77 -12.04 -17.89
N SER A 111 -1.52 -11.11 -18.50
CA SER A 111 -1.02 -10.14 -19.49
C SER A 111 -0.52 -8.83 -18.89
N GLY A 112 -0.62 -8.65 -17.56
CA GLY A 112 -0.21 -7.42 -16.89
C GLY A 112 -1.28 -6.32 -16.91
N ILE A 113 -2.52 -6.66 -17.27
CA ILE A 113 -3.65 -5.72 -17.29
C ILE A 113 -4.38 -5.79 -15.94
N LEU A 114 -4.63 -4.62 -15.33
CA LEU A 114 -5.44 -4.52 -14.12
C LEU A 114 -6.91 -4.74 -14.46
N ARG A 115 -7.58 -5.68 -13.80
CA ARG A 115 -9.01 -5.96 -14.00
C ARG A 115 -9.86 -5.36 -12.89
N PRO A 116 -11.09 -4.89 -13.19
CA PRO A 116 -12.06 -4.63 -12.15
C PRO A 116 -12.30 -5.93 -11.37
N LYS A 117 -12.23 -5.86 -10.04
CA LYS A 117 -12.33 -7.03 -9.18
C LYS A 117 -12.82 -6.62 -7.81
N GLU A 118 -13.71 -7.44 -7.26
CA GLU A 118 -14.21 -7.34 -5.91
C GLU A 118 -14.05 -8.70 -5.24
N GLY A 119 -13.56 -8.73 -4.00
CA GLY A 119 -13.40 -9.96 -3.26
C GLY A 119 -12.28 -9.87 -2.24
N TYR A 120 -11.75 -11.03 -1.86
CA TYR A 120 -10.67 -11.15 -0.88
C TYR A 120 -9.35 -11.46 -1.57
N SER A 121 -8.26 -10.95 -1.01
CA SER A 121 -6.90 -11.35 -1.38
C SER A 121 -6.11 -11.72 -0.14
N ASP A 122 -5.45 -12.87 -0.21
CA ASP A 122 -4.45 -13.37 0.72
C ASP A 122 -3.05 -13.34 0.10
N ILE A 123 -2.82 -12.50 -0.92
CA ILE A 123 -1.52 -12.39 -1.58
C ILE A 123 -0.42 -12.09 -0.54
N PHE A 124 0.62 -12.91 -0.55
CA PHE A 124 1.82 -12.69 0.23
C PHE A 124 2.96 -12.24 -0.69
N ILE A 125 3.32 -10.96 -0.60
CA ILE A 125 4.38 -10.35 -1.41
C ILE A 125 5.68 -10.33 -0.60
N TYR A 126 6.67 -11.09 -1.05
CA TYR A 126 8.02 -11.15 -0.48
C TYR A 126 9.06 -11.37 -1.59
N PRO A 127 10.35 -11.05 -1.37
CA PRO A 127 11.36 -11.22 -2.40
C PRO A 127 11.59 -12.70 -2.78
N PRO A 128 11.75 -13.03 -4.07
CA PRO A 128 11.60 -12.16 -5.23
C PRO A 128 10.12 -11.99 -5.63
N PHE A 129 9.73 -10.76 -5.99
CA PHE A 129 8.41 -10.48 -6.54
C PHE A 129 8.52 -9.46 -7.67
N ARG A 130 7.82 -9.69 -8.79
CA ARG A 130 7.76 -8.74 -9.90
C ARG A 130 6.44 -8.00 -9.87
N PHE A 131 6.49 -6.72 -9.49
CA PHE A 131 5.35 -5.82 -9.58
C PHE A 131 5.01 -5.54 -11.03
N LYS A 132 3.72 -5.62 -11.38
CA LYS A 132 3.24 -5.46 -12.76
C LYS A 132 2.59 -4.11 -12.98
N VAL A 133 1.96 -3.54 -11.95
CA VAL A 133 1.18 -2.30 -12.08
C VAL A 133 1.92 -1.12 -11.47
N ILE A 134 2.37 -1.27 -10.22
CA ILE A 134 2.88 -0.13 -9.45
C ILE A 134 4.32 0.22 -9.85
N ASP A 135 4.58 1.52 -10.00
CA ASP A 135 5.89 2.07 -10.37
C ASP A 135 6.55 2.81 -9.20
N ALA A 136 5.77 3.26 -8.24
CA ALA A 136 6.24 3.92 -7.03
C ALA A 136 5.30 3.60 -5.85
N MET A 137 5.80 3.75 -4.63
CA MET A 137 5.02 3.47 -3.43
C MET A 137 5.26 4.54 -2.36
N LEU A 138 4.18 5.11 -1.83
CA LEU A 138 4.21 5.86 -0.58
C LEU A 138 3.71 4.95 0.55
N THR A 139 4.51 4.76 1.59
CA THR A 139 4.15 3.92 2.74
C THR A 139 4.77 4.45 4.04
N ASN A 140 4.37 3.92 5.20
CA ASN A 140 5.05 4.21 6.47
C ASN A 140 6.34 3.37 6.61
N PHE A 141 7.15 3.68 7.62
CA PHE A 141 8.18 2.76 8.09
C PHE A 141 7.56 1.59 8.88
N HIS A 142 7.95 0.36 8.54
CA HIS A 142 7.36 -0.86 9.09
C HIS A 142 8.21 -1.48 10.18
N LEU A 143 7.61 -2.31 11.04
CA LEU A 143 8.37 -2.96 12.11
C LEU A 143 9.30 -4.05 11.55
N PRO A 144 10.44 -4.32 12.22
CA PRO A 144 11.28 -5.48 11.91
C PRO A 144 10.47 -6.78 11.92
N LYS A 145 10.86 -7.73 11.06
CA LYS A 145 10.21 -9.05 10.92
C LYS A 145 8.70 -8.99 10.61
N SER A 146 8.25 -7.94 9.93
CA SER A 146 6.86 -7.80 9.45
C SER A 146 6.72 -8.19 7.97
N THR A 147 5.53 -8.66 7.58
CA THR A 147 5.17 -8.94 6.17
C THR A 147 5.23 -7.66 5.33
N LEU A 148 4.94 -6.50 5.91
CA LEU A 148 5.03 -5.21 5.24
C LEU A 148 6.48 -4.82 4.91
N LEU A 149 7.42 -5.10 5.82
CA LEU A 149 8.84 -4.91 5.54
C LEU A 149 9.33 -5.82 4.41
N MET A 150 8.84 -7.06 4.35
CA MET A 150 9.12 -7.98 3.25
C MET A 150 8.57 -7.45 1.91
N LEU A 151 7.35 -6.91 1.91
CA LEU A 151 6.73 -6.34 0.70
C LEU A 151 7.54 -5.15 0.17
N VAL A 152 7.92 -4.19 1.02
CA VAL A 152 8.74 -3.05 0.57
C VAL A 152 10.14 -3.49 0.13
N SER A 153 10.69 -4.55 0.76
CA SER A 153 11.95 -5.17 0.33
C SER A 153 11.83 -5.86 -1.02
N ALA A 154 10.67 -6.44 -1.34
CA ALA A 154 10.41 -7.00 -2.65
C ALA A 154 10.29 -5.92 -3.71
N PHE A 155 9.80 -4.73 -3.34
CA PHE A 155 9.62 -3.60 -4.24
C PHE A 155 10.94 -2.88 -4.55
N ALA A 156 11.73 -2.52 -3.54
CA ALA A 156 12.94 -1.69 -3.71
C ALA A 156 14.27 -2.48 -3.61
N GLY A 157 14.21 -3.77 -3.31
CA GLY A 157 15.37 -4.59 -2.97
C GLY A 157 15.73 -4.51 -1.48
N ARG A 158 16.02 -5.67 -0.90
CA ARG A 158 16.31 -5.84 0.54
C ARG A 158 17.44 -4.93 1.03
N GLU A 159 18.58 -4.94 0.35
CA GLU A 159 19.75 -4.18 0.80
C GLU A 159 19.52 -2.66 0.78
N LEU A 160 18.77 -2.16 -0.19
CA LEU A 160 18.41 -0.74 -0.25
C LEU A 160 17.47 -0.36 0.90
N ILE A 161 16.43 -1.17 1.15
CA ILE A 161 15.50 -0.95 2.26
C ILE A 161 16.22 -0.99 3.61
N LEU A 162 17.10 -1.97 3.86
CA LEU A 162 17.81 -2.07 5.13
C LEU A 162 18.72 -0.86 5.37
N ARG A 163 19.41 -0.37 4.33
CA ARG A 163 20.20 0.86 4.43
C ARG A 163 19.32 2.08 4.74
N ALA A 164 18.20 2.24 4.03
CA ALA A 164 17.26 3.34 4.27
C ALA A 164 16.67 3.31 5.70
N TYR A 165 16.37 2.12 6.23
CA TYR A 165 15.85 1.94 7.59
C TYR A 165 16.89 2.26 8.65
N ASN A 166 18.14 1.83 8.46
CA ASN A 166 19.24 2.17 9.36
C ASN A 166 19.46 3.69 9.39
N GLU A 167 19.37 4.36 8.24
CA GLU A 167 19.48 5.81 8.17
C GLU A 167 18.31 6.51 8.87
N ALA A 168 17.07 6.05 8.62
CA ALA A 168 15.88 6.57 9.30
C ALA A 168 15.99 6.46 10.83
N VAL A 169 16.56 5.37 11.35
CA VAL A 169 16.82 5.22 12.80
C VAL A 169 17.85 6.23 13.29
N LYS A 170 18.96 6.43 12.57
CA LYS A 170 20.01 7.39 12.94
C LYS A 170 19.49 8.83 12.95
N GLU A 171 18.67 9.18 11.96
CA GLU A 171 18.08 10.51 11.80
C GLU A 171 16.83 10.73 12.69
N GLY A 172 16.45 9.75 13.52
CA GLY A 172 15.36 9.91 14.48
C GLY A 172 13.96 9.93 13.86
N TYR A 173 13.78 9.28 12.70
CA TYR A 173 12.45 9.13 12.09
C TYR A 173 11.52 8.34 13.00
N ARG A 174 10.24 8.68 12.94
CA ARG A 174 9.17 8.01 13.67
C ARG A 174 8.63 6.86 12.83
N PHE A 175 8.44 5.69 13.45
CA PHE A 175 8.03 4.47 12.74
C PHE A 175 6.54 4.17 12.96
N TYR A 176 6.03 3.20 12.20
CA TYR A 176 4.69 2.63 12.33
C TYR A 176 3.54 3.58 11.93
N SER A 177 2.32 3.28 12.38
CA SER A 177 1.07 3.87 11.88
C SER A 177 1.00 5.40 11.91
N TYR A 178 1.51 6.03 12.97
CA TYR A 178 1.51 7.49 13.14
C TYR A 178 2.90 8.11 12.93
N GLY A 179 3.87 7.31 12.48
CA GLY A 179 5.22 7.75 12.18
C GLY A 179 5.30 8.48 10.85
N ASP A 180 6.52 8.66 10.37
CA ASP A 180 6.81 9.32 9.11
C ASP A 180 6.53 8.42 7.90
N ALA A 181 6.60 9.02 6.71
CA ALA A 181 6.38 8.36 5.43
C ALA A 181 7.69 8.14 4.67
N MET A 182 7.70 7.08 3.85
CA MET A 182 8.73 6.74 2.89
C MET A 182 8.10 6.72 1.50
N LEU A 183 8.71 7.43 0.55
CA LEU A 183 8.38 7.37 -0.87
C LEU A 183 9.48 6.60 -1.60
N ILE A 184 9.11 5.52 -2.29
CA ILE A 184 10.01 4.69 -3.09
C ILE A 184 9.70 4.95 -4.57
N ILE A 185 10.72 5.30 -5.36
CA ILE A 185 10.65 5.71 -6.78
C ILE A 185 11.67 5.00 -7.66
#